data_AF-A0A6G7Y674-F1
#
_entry.id   AF-A0A6G7Y674-F1
#
_cell.length_a   1.000
_cell.length_b   1.000
_cell.length_c   1.000
_cell.angle_alpha   90.00
_cell.angle_beta   90.00
_cell.angle_gamma   90.00
#
_symmetry.space_group_name_H-M   'P 1'
#
loop_
_entity.id
_entity.type
_entity.pdbx_description
1 polymer ?
#
loop_
_entity_poly.entity_id
_entity_poly.type
_entity_poly.pdbx_seq_one_letter_code
_entity_poly.pdbx_strand_id
1 'polypeptide(L)'
;MWPLVAAAAAGLLLGALVTWVALVPGGLAAPPPASPNPRPASALVTGTGERVGSVDRTALESGDVLVITVQARPGASYECVLVIGDGSRVSGGVWTLGDYGPGSAIWVVPTGGATVRGVELVAPSGTVWSRAEL
;
A
#
# COMPACT_ATOMS: atom_id res chain seq x y z
N MET A 1 -48.13 2.03 45.57
CA MET A 1 -48.71 2.93 44.55
C MET A 1 -47.58 3.31 43.59
N TRP A 2 -47.73 2.85 42.33
CA TRP A 2 -46.90 3.07 41.13
C TRP A 2 -46.87 4.57 40.73
N PRO A 3 -46.02 5.07 39.79
CA PRO A 3 -44.64 4.72 39.41
C PRO A 3 -43.65 5.90 39.25
N LEU A 4 -42.40 5.49 39.00
CA LEU A 4 -41.36 6.19 38.22
C LEU A 4 -41.87 6.93 36.98
N VAL A 5 -41.39 8.17 36.79
CA VAL A 5 -41.31 8.87 35.50
C VAL A 5 -40.03 9.72 35.46
N ALA A 6 -39.18 9.45 34.44
CA ALA A 6 -38.26 10.28 33.64
C ALA A 6 -37.35 11.36 34.32
N ALA A 7 -36.14 11.70 33.86
CA ALA A 7 -35.65 11.85 32.50
C ALA A 7 -34.11 12.12 32.46
N ALA A 8 -33.53 11.89 31.27
CA ALA A 8 -32.44 12.65 30.62
C ALA A 8 -30.98 12.61 31.15
N ALA A 9 -30.21 11.71 30.53
CA ALA A 9 -28.96 11.92 29.78
C ALA A 9 -27.96 13.07 30.10
N ALA A 10 -26.70 12.62 30.18
CA ALA A 10 -25.48 13.15 29.57
C ALA A 10 -24.75 14.36 30.18
N GLY A 11 -23.51 14.07 30.60
CA GLY A 11 -22.36 14.96 30.40
C GLY A 11 -21.73 15.51 31.67
N LEU A 12 -20.64 14.89 32.14
CA LEU A 12 -19.57 15.51 32.95
C LEU A 12 -18.27 14.71 32.71
N LEU A 13 -17.28 15.31 32.04
CA LEU A 13 -16.11 16.00 32.60
C LEU A 13 -14.94 15.06 32.95
N LEU A 14 -13.76 15.33 32.38
CA LEU A 14 -12.49 15.60 33.10
C LEU A 14 -11.29 15.30 32.18
N GLY A 15 -10.49 16.34 31.91
CA GLY A 15 -9.23 16.22 31.20
C GLY A 15 -8.67 17.59 30.86
N ALA A 16 -8.23 18.30 31.89
CA ALA A 16 -7.83 19.69 31.85
C ALA A 16 -6.29 19.84 31.74
N LEU A 17 -5.86 20.98 31.17
CA LEU A 17 -4.53 21.62 31.25
C LEU A 17 -3.37 20.91 30.49
N VAL A 18 -2.38 21.58 29.88
CA VAL A 18 -1.75 22.87 30.19
C VAL A 18 -1.25 23.53 28.88
N THR A 19 -1.52 24.83 28.73
CA THR A 19 -0.90 25.72 27.75
C THR A 19 0.52 26.07 28.21
N TRP A 20 1.55 25.79 27.41
CA TRP A 20 2.85 26.46 27.52
C TRP A 20 3.18 27.14 26.19
N VAL A 21 3.04 28.47 26.17
CA VAL A 21 3.60 29.33 25.13
C VAL A 21 5.09 29.50 25.47
N ALA A 22 5.96 28.92 24.64
CA ALA A 22 7.38 29.24 24.64
C ALA A 22 7.63 30.30 23.57
N LEU A 23 7.77 31.56 23.99
CA LEU A 23 8.36 32.63 23.18
C LEU A 23 9.88 32.38 23.10
N VAL A 24 10.35 31.76 22.03
CA VAL A 24 11.78 31.62 21.73
C VAL A 24 12.16 32.61 20.63
N PRO A 25 12.88 33.70 20.93
CA PRO A 25 13.51 34.53 19.90
C PRO A 25 14.81 33.83 19.48
N GLY A 26 14.70 32.87 18.57
CA GLY A 26 15.84 32.09 18.09
C GLY A 26 15.39 31.18 16.95
N GLY A 27 15.63 31.63 15.72
CA GLY A 27 15.21 30.95 14.51
C GLY A 27 15.81 29.54 14.39
N LEU A 28 15.01 28.53 14.70
CA LEU A 28 15.12 27.22 14.11
C LEU A 28 13.82 27.00 13.36
N ALA A 29 13.87 27.25 12.05
CA ALA A 29 12.76 26.94 11.15
C ALA A 29 12.35 25.48 11.41
N ALA A 30 11.13 25.27 11.90
CA ALA A 30 10.54 23.95 11.92
C ALA A 30 10.63 23.40 10.49
N PRO A 31 11.16 22.17 10.26
CA PRO A 31 11.15 21.60 8.93
C PRO A 31 9.71 21.64 8.42
N PRO A 32 9.47 22.10 7.17
CA PRO A 32 8.12 22.17 6.64
C PRO A 32 7.49 20.79 6.80
N PRO A 33 6.20 20.69 7.20
CA PRO A 33 5.52 19.41 7.21
C PRO A 33 5.69 18.80 5.82
N ALA A 34 6.34 17.64 5.75
CA ALA A 34 6.46 16.89 4.50
C ALA A 34 5.04 16.73 3.98
N SER A 35 4.73 17.36 2.84
CA SER A 35 3.42 17.19 2.22
C SER A 35 3.34 15.73 1.80
N PRO A 36 2.45 14.91 2.40
CA PRO A 36 2.19 13.61 1.82
C PRO A 36 1.47 13.93 0.50
N ASN A 37 2.18 13.80 -0.61
CA ASN A 37 1.56 13.59 -1.90
C ASN A 37 1.56 12.08 -2.14
N PRO A 38 0.66 11.30 -1.50
CA PRO A 38 0.58 9.88 -1.78
C PRO A 38 0.12 9.76 -3.22
N ARG A 39 1.07 9.48 -4.12
CA ARG A 39 0.73 9.06 -5.47
C ARG A 39 -0.20 7.85 -5.30
N PRO A 40 -1.40 7.85 -5.91
CA PRO A 40 -2.32 6.74 -5.71
C PRO A 40 -1.68 5.45 -6.19
N ALA A 41 -1.80 4.38 -5.39
CA ALA A 41 -1.34 3.06 -5.78
C ALA A 41 -2.00 2.64 -7.10
N SER A 42 -1.20 2.05 -7.98
CA SER A 42 -1.63 1.65 -9.31
C SER A 42 -2.45 0.37 -9.23
N ALA A 43 -3.52 0.27 -10.01
CA ALA A 43 -4.38 -0.91 -10.00
C ALA A 43 -3.70 -2.09 -10.70
N LEU A 44 -3.67 -3.25 -10.02
CA LEU A 44 -3.32 -4.50 -10.68
C LEU A 44 -4.61 -5.12 -11.23
N VAL A 45 -4.68 -5.26 -12.56
CA VAL A 45 -5.90 -5.66 -13.28
C VAL A 45 -5.66 -6.88 -14.17
N THR A 46 -6.62 -7.79 -14.23
CA THR A 46 -6.55 -8.97 -15.11
C THR A 46 -6.76 -8.60 -16.57
N GLY A 47 -6.53 -9.56 -17.48
CA GLY A 47 -6.87 -9.40 -18.90
C GLY A 47 -8.36 -9.10 -19.18
N THR A 48 -9.26 -9.42 -18.25
CA THR A 48 -10.70 -9.11 -18.33
C THR A 48 -11.07 -7.78 -17.67
N GLY A 49 -10.11 -7.07 -17.07
CA GLY A 49 -10.32 -5.77 -16.43
C GLY A 49 -10.70 -5.85 -14.94
N GLU A 50 -10.70 -7.03 -14.34
CA GLU A 50 -10.96 -7.20 -12.90
C GLU A 50 -9.77 -6.71 -12.08
N ARG A 51 -10.00 -5.87 -11.07
CA ARG A 51 -8.96 -5.49 -10.12
C ARG A 51 -8.70 -6.62 -9.14
N VAL A 52 -7.46 -7.10 -9.13
CA VAL A 52 -6.99 -8.17 -8.24
C VAL A 52 -5.98 -7.67 -7.20
N GLY A 53 -5.63 -6.39 -7.23
CA GLY A 53 -4.64 -5.86 -6.31
C GLY A 53 -4.18 -4.44 -6.60
N SER A 54 -3.04 -4.10 -6.05
CA SER A 54 -2.38 -2.81 -6.26
C SER A 54 -0.86 -2.93 -6.27
N VAL A 55 -0.22 -1.94 -6.88
CA VAL A 55 1.23 -1.76 -6.85
C VAL A 55 1.51 -0.34 -6.38
N ASP A 56 2.33 -0.22 -5.34
CA ASP A 56 2.78 1.06 -4.80
C ASP A 56 4.31 1.17 -4.88
N ARG A 57 4.80 2.40 -5.06
CA ARG A 57 6.23 2.71 -5.08
C ARG A 57 6.62 3.27 -3.71
N THR A 58 7.64 2.69 -3.10
CA THR A 58 8.19 3.20 -1.84
C THR A 58 9.70 3.04 -1.80
N ALA A 59 10.35 3.82 -0.94
CA ALA A 59 11.77 3.71 -0.66
C ALA A 59 11.98 3.06 0.69
N LEU A 60 12.85 2.05 0.74
CA LEU A 60 13.39 1.47 1.97
C LEU A 60 14.85 1.90 2.12
N GLU A 61 15.46 1.64 3.28
CA GLU A 61 16.90 1.86 3.48
C GLU A 61 17.75 1.08 2.45
N SER A 62 17.25 -0.08 2.00
CA SER A 62 17.88 -0.91 0.97
C SER A 62 17.69 -0.40 -0.46
N GLY A 63 16.90 0.65 -0.68
CA GLY A 63 16.63 1.26 -1.99
C GLY A 63 15.15 1.29 -2.38
N ASP A 64 14.89 1.66 -3.62
CA ASP A 64 13.55 1.75 -4.19
C ASP A 64 12.93 0.36 -4.40
N VAL A 65 11.72 0.18 -3.88
CA VAL A 65 10.97 -1.07 -3.97
C VAL A 65 9.54 -0.82 -4.46
N LEU A 66 8.94 -1.88 -5.02
CA LEU A 66 7.51 -1.96 -5.24
C LEU A 66 6.87 -2.81 -4.16
N VAL A 67 5.79 -2.33 -3.58
CA VAL A 67 4.91 -3.11 -2.71
C VAL A 67 3.70 -3.53 -3.53
N ILE A 68 3.57 -4.83 -3.73
CA ILE A 68 2.50 -5.43 -4.53
C ILE A 68 1.56 -6.13 -3.57
N THR A 69 0.28 -5.77 -3.64
CA THR A 69 -0.78 -6.53 -2.98
C THR A 69 -1.57 -7.27 -4.05
N VAL A 70 -1.89 -8.53 -3.80
CA VAL A 70 -2.63 -9.37 -4.76
C VAL A 70 -3.64 -10.25 -4.02
N GLN A 71 -4.80 -10.44 -4.65
CA GLN A 71 -5.83 -11.40 -4.29
C GLN A 71 -6.01 -12.36 -5.46
N ALA A 72 -5.80 -13.65 -5.21
CA ALA A 72 -5.95 -14.69 -6.22
C ALA A 72 -6.38 -16.00 -5.57
N ARG A 73 -6.43 -17.08 -6.35
CA ARG A 73 -6.67 -18.42 -5.81
C ARG A 73 -5.53 -18.82 -4.87
N PRO A 74 -5.80 -19.36 -3.67
CA PRO A 74 -4.79 -19.99 -2.83
C PRO A 74 -3.98 -21.05 -3.61
N GLY A 75 -2.69 -21.13 -3.36
CA GLY A 75 -1.77 -22.02 -4.07
C GLY A 75 -1.40 -21.59 -5.49
N ALA A 76 -1.98 -20.51 -6.01
CA ALA A 76 -1.58 -19.96 -7.31
C ALA A 76 -0.16 -19.40 -7.24
N SER A 77 0.63 -19.67 -8.27
CA SER A 77 2.00 -19.18 -8.41
C SER A 77 2.11 -18.25 -9.60
N TYR A 78 2.85 -17.16 -9.43
CA TYR A 78 3.10 -16.17 -10.47
C TYR A 78 4.56 -15.69 -10.42
N GLU A 79 5.15 -15.51 -11.59
CA GLU A 79 6.33 -14.67 -11.74
C GLU A 79 5.88 -13.21 -11.81
N CYS A 80 6.45 -12.33 -10.99
CA CYS A 80 6.29 -10.89 -11.25
C CYS A 80 7.44 -10.42 -12.15
N VAL A 81 7.06 -9.79 -13.25
CA VAL A 81 7.95 -9.23 -14.25
C VAL A 81 7.84 -7.72 -14.19
N LEU A 82 8.97 -7.06 -13.97
CA LEU A 82 9.11 -5.63 -14.04
C LEU A 82 9.30 -5.22 -15.50
N VAL A 83 8.46 -4.30 -15.98
CA VAL A 83 8.62 -3.67 -17.29
C VAL A 83 9.36 -2.36 -17.09
N ILE A 84 10.59 -2.29 -17.58
CA ILE A 84 11.48 -1.14 -17.41
C ILE A 84 11.15 -0.06 -18.46
N GLY A 85 11.58 1.18 -18.22
CA GLY A 85 11.34 2.31 -19.11
C GLY A 85 11.85 2.16 -20.55
N ASP A 86 12.82 1.27 -20.78
CA ASP A 86 13.33 0.90 -22.11
C ASP A 86 12.53 -0.23 -22.77
N GLY A 87 11.48 -0.73 -22.12
CA GLY A 87 10.66 -1.87 -22.56
C GLY A 87 11.26 -3.24 -22.20
N SER A 88 12.43 -3.29 -21.58
CA SER A 88 13.01 -4.55 -21.11
C SER A 88 12.16 -5.16 -19.99
N ARG A 89 12.24 -6.48 -19.88
CA ARG A 89 11.48 -7.28 -18.92
C ARG A 89 12.47 -7.96 -17.97
N VAL A 90 12.34 -7.68 -16.68
CA VAL A 90 13.23 -8.21 -15.64
C VAL A 90 12.38 -8.97 -14.62
N SER A 91 12.84 -10.17 -14.24
CA SER A 91 12.16 -10.93 -13.19
C SER A 91 12.32 -10.24 -11.84
N GLY A 92 11.21 -9.95 -11.18
CA GLY A 92 11.17 -9.54 -9.78
C GLY A 92 11.21 -10.74 -8.82
N GLY A 93 10.95 -11.95 -9.33
CA GLY A 93 10.87 -13.18 -8.56
C GLY A 93 9.63 -14.00 -8.89
N VAL A 94 9.55 -15.20 -8.32
CA VAL A 94 8.39 -16.08 -8.38
C VAL A 94 7.81 -16.20 -6.97
N TRP A 95 6.50 -16.03 -6.87
CA TRP A 95 5.78 -16.13 -5.60
C TRP A 95 4.57 -17.03 -5.73
N THR A 96 4.32 -17.78 -4.67
CA THR A 96 3.12 -18.60 -4.53
C THR A 96 2.27 -18.02 -3.42
N LEU A 97 0.99 -17.80 -3.69
CA LEU A 97 0.03 -17.38 -2.68
C LEU A 97 -0.17 -18.54 -1.70
N GLY A 98 -0.08 -18.24 -0.40
CA GLY A 98 -0.23 -19.26 0.64
C GLY A 98 -1.57 -19.99 0.54
N ASP A 99 -1.55 -21.26 0.96
CA ASP A 99 -2.71 -22.16 0.90
C ASP A 99 -3.74 -21.90 2.02
N TYR A 100 -3.38 -21.06 3.00
CA TYR A 100 -4.19 -20.77 4.18
C TYR A 100 -4.67 -19.31 4.15
N GLY A 101 -6.00 -19.12 4.16
CA GLY A 101 -6.63 -17.80 4.19
C GLY A 101 -7.29 -17.38 2.87
N PRO A 102 -7.74 -16.12 2.74
CA PRO A 102 -8.58 -15.65 1.62
C PRO A 102 -7.83 -15.48 0.29
N GLY A 103 -6.65 -16.08 0.12
CA GLY A 103 -5.86 -15.98 -1.11
C GLY A 103 -5.32 -14.57 -1.34
N SER A 104 -4.85 -13.89 -0.29
CA SER A 104 -4.18 -12.59 -0.39
C SER A 104 -2.68 -12.69 -0.07
N ALA A 105 -1.87 -11.89 -0.74
CA ALA A 105 -0.43 -11.79 -0.47
C ALA A 105 0.09 -10.36 -0.64
N ILE A 106 1.17 -10.05 0.08
CA ILE A 106 1.95 -8.83 -0.08
C ILE A 106 3.37 -9.23 -0.45
N TRP A 107 3.88 -8.70 -1.57
CA TRP A 107 5.23 -8.94 -2.04
C TRP A 107 5.99 -7.62 -2.14
N VAL A 108 7.26 -7.65 -1.77
CA VAL A 108 8.17 -6.50 -1.87
C VAL A 108 9.22 -6.84 -2.92
N VAL A 109 9.31 -6.00 -3.94
CA VAL A 109 10.17 -6.25 -5.11
C VAL A 109 11.19 -5.11 -5.25
N PRO A 110 12.49 -5.38 -5.06
CA PRO A 110 13.53 -4.40 -5.33
C PRO A 110 13.55 -4.00 -6.79
N THR A 111 13.66 -2.71 -7.07
CA THR A 111 13.74 -2.19 -8.45
C THR A 111 15.17 -2.03 -8.96
N GLY A 112 16.17 -2.09 -8.06
CA GLY A 112 17.57 -1.85 -8.39
C GLY A 112 17.83 -0.42 -8.88
N GLY A 113 16.96 0.55 -8.55
CA GLY A 113 17.04 1.93 -9.04
C GLY A 113 16.58 2.11 -10.48
N ALA A 114 16.07 1.07 -11.14
CA ALA A 114 15.55 1.16 -12.49
C ALA A 114 14.20 1.90 -12.51
N THR A 115 13.96 2.68 -13.58
CA THR A 115 12.64 3.27 -13.81
C THR A 115 11.67 2.20 -14.29
N VAL A 116 10.86 1.65 -13.39
CA VAL A 116 9.82 0.65 -13.71
C VAL A 116 8.56 1.34 -14.22
N ARG A 117 8.12 1.03 -15.44
CA ARG A 117 6.88 1.54 -16.04
C ARG A 117 5.67 0.68 -15.76
N GLY A 118 5.86 -0.60 -15.50
CA GLY A 118 4.76 -1.50 -15.20
C GLY A 118 5.20 -2.78 -14.51
N VAL A 119 4.21 -3.51 -14.02
CA VAL A 119 4.37 -4.83 -13.44
C VAL A 119 3.41 -5.78 -14.14
N GLU A 120 3.87 -6.98 -14.44
CA GLU A 120 3.06 -8.06 -14.94
C GLU A 120 3.18 -9.27 -14.01
N LEU A 121 2.04 -9.89 -13.67
CA LEU A 121 2.02 -11.21 -13.04
C LEU A 121 1.80 -12.27 -14.11
N VAL A 122 2.80 -13.11 -14.32
CA VAL A 122 2.83 -14.14 -15.35
C VAL A 122 2.57 -15.50 -14.71
N ALA A 123 1.55 -16.20 -15.21
CA ALA A 123 1.23 -17.56 -14.75
C ALA A 123 2.29 -18.56 -15.26
N PRO A 124 2.38 -19.77 -14.69
CA PRO A 124 3.35 -20.80 -15.13
C PRO A 124 3.20 -21.19 -16.61
N SER A 125 2.05 -20.91 -17.23
CA SER A 125 1.82 -21.08 -18.66
C SER A 125 2.55 -20.06 -19.55
N GLY A 126 3.21 -19.06 -18.96
CA GLY A 126 3.79 -17.91 -19.66
C GLY A 126 2.78 -16.81 -20.02
N THR A 127 1.52 -16.97 -19.63
CA THR A 127 0.46 -15.98 -19.90
C THR A 127 0.46 -14.89 -18.85
N VAL A 128 0.39 -13.63 -19.29
CA VAL A 128 0.17 -12.49 -18.38
C VAL A 128 -1.25 -12.58 -17.82
N TRP A 129 -1.36 -12.87 -16.53
CA TRP A 129 -2.63 -12.97 -15.83
C TRP A 129 -3.16 -11.59 -15.43
N SER A 130 -2.30 -10.74 -14.88
CA SER A 130 -2.64 -9.37 -14.50
C SER A 130 -1.47 -8.40 -14.69
N ARG A 131 -1.78 -7.10 -14.78
CA ARG A 131 -0.80 -6.02 -15.00
C ARG A 131 -1.17 -4.72 -14.32
N ALA A 132 -0.18 -3.88 -14.05
CA ALA A 132 -0.32 -2.52 -13.54
C ALA A 132 0.64 -1.57 -14.28
N GLU A 133 0.20 -0.35 -14.56
CA GLU A 133 1.01 0.74 -15.13
C GLU A 133 1.36 1.75 -14.03
N LEU A 134 2.60 2.28 -14.01
CA LEU A 134 3.17 3.08 -12.90
C LEU A 134 3.66 4.48 -13.29
#